data_AF-A0A2G2VP40-F1
#
_entry.id   AF-A0A2G2VP40-F1
#
_cell.length_a   1.000
_cell.length_b   1.000
_cell.length_c   1.000
_cell.angle_alpha   90.00
_cell.angle_beta   90.00
_cell.angle_gamma   90.00
#
_symmetry.space_group_name_H-M   'P 1'
#
loop_
_entity.id
_entity.type
_entity.pdbx_description
1 polymer ?
#
loop_
_entity_poly.entity_id
_entity_poly.type
_entity_poly.pdbx_seq_one_letter_code
_entity_poly.pdbx_strand_id
1 'polypeptide(L)'
;MEITFVIGYGVPLEDFLFEAANGTRYLNYSFECPLADTVVEKLTVKVLLPEGSKNPSVVVPFLVEQRTERKYSYLDVVGRTVVVRKKANVGPDHKSPFQVYYQFNPIYMLAEPLMLTFVFFLFFMACVTYLHLDLSISKTKQT
;
A
#
# COMPACT_ATOMS: atom_id res chain seq x y z
N MET A 1 13.87 24.17 22.09
CA MET A 1 12.52 24.30 21.50
C MET A 1 12.48 23.32 20.35
N GLU A 2 11.65 22.29 20.44
CA GLU A 2 11.50 21.25 19.42
C GLU A 2 10.21 21.52 18.64
N ILE A 3 10.28 21.47 17.31
CA ILE A 3 9.14 21.73 16.43
C ILE A 3 8.92 20.48 15.58
N THR A 4 7.74 19.89 15.69
CA THR A 4 7.34 18.72 14.91
C THR A 4 6.32 19.15 13.86
N PHE A 5 6.61 18.86 12.60
CA PHE A 5 5.72 19.18 11.49
C PHE A 5 5.67 18.02 10.48
N VAL A 6 4.64 18.01 9.65
CA VAL A 6 4.43 16.98 8.61
C VAL A 6 4.21 17.68 7.28
N ILE A 7 4.94 17.26 6.26
CA ILE A 7 4.80 17.73 4.87
C ILE A 7 4.38 16.54 4.03
N GLY A 8 3.34 16.72 3.20
CA GLY A 8 2.87 15.72 2.25
C GLY A 8 2.56 16.36 0.90
N TYR A 9 2.90 15.66 -0.17
CA TYR A 9 2.64 16.07 -1.54
C TYR A 9 2.33 14.85 -2.41
N GLY A 10 1.62 15.07 -3.52
CA GLY A 10 1.34 14.05 -4.53
C GLY A 10 2.11 14.35 -5.81
N VAL A 11 2.65 13.30 -6.45
CA VAL A 11 3.32 13.38 -7.74
C VAL A 11 2.76 12.33 -8.70
N PRO A 12 2.79 12.59 -10.02
CA PRO A 12 2.48 11.57 -11.02
C PRO A 12 3.37 10.33 -10.85
N LEU A 13 2.76 9.14 -10.91
CA LEU A 13 3.49 7.90 -10.71
C LEU A 13 4.36 7.53 -11.92
N GLU A 14 4.00 8.00 -13.10
CA GLU A 14 4.67 7.74 -14.38
C GLU A 14 6.14 8.20 -14.41
N ASP A 15 6.49 9.22 -13.63
CA ASP A 15 7.85 9.76 -13.57
C ASP A 15 8.80 8.90 -12.73
N PHE A 16 8.27 8.04 -11.85
CA PHE A 16 9.04 7.29 -10.85
C PHE A 16 8.89 5.77 -10.99
N LEU A 17 7.82 5.30 -11.63
CA LEU A 17 7.51 3.89 -11.79
C LEU A 17 7.83 3.41 -13.20
N PHE A 18 8.67 2.39 -13.28
CA PHE A 18 9.11 1.83 -14.55
C PHE A 18 8.87 0.32 -14.59
N GLU A 19 8.73 -0.21 -15.80
CA GLU A 19 8.61 -1.65 -16.05
C GLU A 19 9.87 -2.17 -16.73
N ALA A 20 10.43 -3.25 -16.19
CA ALA A 20 11.55 -3.95 -16.79
C ALA A 20 11.05 -4.96 -17.83
N ALA A 21 11.89 -5.30 -18.81
CA ALA A 21 11.56 -6.22 -19.90
C ALA A 21 11.10 -7.63 -19.45
N ASN A 22 11.38 -8.01 -18.21
CA ASN A 22 10.98 -9.27 -17.60
C ASN A 22 9.58 -9.21 -16.92
N GLY A 23 8.83 -8.12 -17.08
CA GLY A 23 7.53 -7.91 -16.44
C GLY A 23 7.61 -7.52 -14.95
N THR A 24 8.81 -7.25 -14.43
CA THR A 24 9.01 -6.76 -13.06
C THR A 24 8.89 -5.24 -13.06
N ARG A 25 8.23 -4.67 -12.07
CA ARG A 25 8.15 -3.21 -11.90
C ARG A 25 9.24 -2.74 -10.96
N TYR A 26 9.78 -1.56 -11.20
CA TYR A 26 10.73 -0.94 -10.30
C TYR A 26 10.39 0.52 -10.06
N LEU A 27 10.46 0.92 -8.79
CA LEU A 27 10.34 2.30 -8.37
C LEU A 27 11.75 2.88 -8.28
N ASN A 28 12.03 3.94 -9.03
CA ASN A 28 13.28 4.69 -8.96
C ASN A 28 13.04 6.00 -8.20
N TYR A 29 13.68 6.16 -7.05
CA TYR A 29 13.52 7.35 -6.22
C TYR A 29 14.84 7.72 -5.53
N SER A 30 15.02 8.98 -5.16
CA SER A 30 16.24 9.44 -4.49
C SER A 30 16.11 9.39 -2.97
N PHE A 31 17.17 8.94 -2.29
CA PHE A 31 17.23 8.93 -0.84
C PHE A 31 17.74 10.29 -0.35
N GLU A 32 16.84 11.27 -0.21
CA GLU A 32 17.20 12.66 0.09
C GLU A 32 16.28 13.28 1.17
N CYS A 33 16.77 14.32 1.85
CA CYS A 33 15.94 15.20 2.66
C CYS A 33 15.35 16.29 1.76
N PRO A 34 14.03 16.55 1.78
CA PRO A 34 13.43 17.63 0.97
C PRO A 34 13.86 19.03 1.43
N LEU A 35 14.48 19.16 2.60
CA LEU A 35 15.01 20.41 3.12
C LEU A 35 16.47 20.59 2.68
N ALA A 36 16.73 21.65 1.91
CA ALA A 36 18.07 21.99 1.44
C ALA A 36 19.04 22.21 2.62
N ASP A 37 20.28 21.75 2.45
CA ASP A 37 21.41 21.97 3.38
C ASP A 37 21.17 21.56 4.84
N THR A 38 20.36 20.51 5.03
CA THR A 38 20.12 19.96 6.37
C THR A 38 20.90 18.67 6.62
N VAL A 39 21.50 18.58 7.80
CA VAL A 39 22.09 17.33 8.30
C VAL A 39 21.01 16.59 9.06
N VAL A 40 20.69 15.37 8.63
CA VAL A 40 19.67 14.53 9.24
C VAL A 40 20.34 13.42 10.05
N GLU A 41 20.14 13.43 11.36
CA GLU A 41 20.70 12.40 12.27
C GLU A 41 20.12 11.01 11.96
N LYS A 42 18.81 10.92 11.70
CA LYS A 42 18.12 9.66 11.40
C LYS A 42 17.08 9.83 10.31
N LEU A 43 17.39 9.36 9.11
CA LEU A 43 16.45 9.31 7.99
C LEU A 43 15.83 7.92 7.89
N THR A 44 14.50 7.85 7.98
CA THR A 44 13.74 6.61 7.76
C THR A 44 12.83 6.77 6.55
N VAL A 45 13.11 6.01 5.49
CA VAL A 45 12.27 5.96 4.28
C VAL A 45 11.42 4.71 4.32
N LYS A 46 10.11 4.86 4.16
CA LYS A 46 9.16 3.75 4.12
C LYS A 46 8.48 3.75 2.77
N VAL A 47 8.73 2.71 1.97
CA VAL A 47 8.10 2.53 0.66
C VAL A 47 6.94 1.55 0.85
N LEU A 48 5.72 1.99 0.58
CA LEU A 48 4.52 1.14 0.63
C LEU A 48 4.24 0.62 -0.78
N LEU A 49 4.23 -0.70 -0.93
CA LEU A 49 3.92 -1.36 -2.20
C LEU A 49 2.43 -1.73 -2.28
N PRO A 50 1.88 -1.81 -3.50
CA PRO A 50 0.49 -2.21 -3.69
C PRO A 50 0.23 -3.64 -3.18
N GLU A 51 -1.04 -3.93 -2.88
CA GLU A 51 -1.47 -5.26 -2.47
C GLU A 51 -1.19 -6.30 -3.56
N GLY A 52 -0.79 -7.52 -3.19
CA GLY A 52 -0.42 -8.56 -4.14
C GLY A 52 0.99 -8.39 -4.75
N SER A 53 1.77 -7.42 -4.27
CA SER A 53 3.19 -7.30 -4.59
C SER A 53 4.00 -8.48 -4.02
N LYS A 54 4.77 -9.14 -4.89
CA LYS A 54 5.59 -10.31 -4.57
C LYS A 54 7.09 -9.97 -4.65
N ASN A 55 7.86 -10.59 -3.75
CA ASN A 55 9.32 -10.56 -3.72
C ASN A 55 9.94 -9.16 -3.89
N PRO A 56 9.71 -8.23 -2.95
CA PRO A 56 10.35 -6.92 -3.00
C PRO A 56 11.87 -7.08 -2.87
N SER A 57 12.61 -6.66 -3.88
CA SER A 57 14.08 -6.61 -3.87
C SER A 57 14.51 -5.17 -3.99
N VAL A 58 15.51 -4.74 -3.24
CA VAL A 58 15.93 -3.35 -3.29
C VAL A 58 17.41 -3.21 -3.49
N VAL A 59 17.73 -2.42 -4.51
CA VAL A 59 19.09 -2.07 -4.89
C VAL A 59 19.37 -0.67 -4.36
N VAL A 60 20.36 -0.58 -3.49
CA VAL A 60 20.90 0.67 -2.96
C VAL A 60 22.41 0.68 -3.16
N PRO A 61 22.99 1.83 -3.56
CA PRO A 61 24.44 1.94 -3.73
C PRO A 61 25.20 2.07 -2.40
N PHE A 62 24.52 2.06 -1.26
CA PHE A 62 25.09 2.21 0.07
C PHE A 62 24.50 1.22 1.07
N LEU A 63 25.24 0.93 2.14
CA LEU A 63 24.79 0.05 3.22
C LEU A 63 23.67 0.74 4.01
N VAL A 64 22.52 0.07 4.11
CA VAL A 64 21.33 0.56 4.81
C VAL A 64 20.69 -0.59 5.56
N GLU A 65 20.19 -0.32 6.76
CA GLU A 65 19.33 -1.29 7.45
C GLU A 65 18.00 -1.41 6.72
N GLN A 66 17.71 -2.61 6.22
CA GLN A 66 16.48 -2.93 5.50
C GLN A 66 15.58 -3.77 6.40
N ARG A 67 14.30 -3.39 6.49
CA ARG A 67 13.28 -4.17 7.19
C ARG A 67 12.02 -4.21 6.35
N THR A 68 11.45 -5.41 6.20
CA THR A 68 10.16 -5.58 5.56
C THR A 68 9.09 -5.69 6.64
N GLU A 69 8.09 -4.83 6.56
CA GLU A 69 6.93 -4.78 7.45
C GLU A 69 5.67 -5.01 6.62
N ARG A 70 4.57 -5.42 7.27
CA ARG A 70 3.24 -5.47 6.65
C ARG A 70 2.36 -4.41 7.28
N LYS A 71 1.66 -3.64 6.46
CA LYS A 71 0.70 -2.64 6.91
C LYS A 71 -0.65 -2.93 6.26
N TYR A 72 -1.69 -2.88 7.08
CA TYR A 72 -3.07 -2.99 6.64
C TYR A 72 -3.67 -1.60 6.51
N SER A 73 -4.29 -1.33 5.38
CA SER A 73 -5.01 -0.12 5.04
C SER A 73 -6.50 -0.44 4.80
N TYR A 74 -7.25 0.58 4.40
CA TYR A 74 -8.65 0.45 4.00
C TYR A 74 -8.79 -0.46 2.77
N LEU A 75 -9.75 -1.38 2.80
CA LEU A 75 -10.06 -2.36 1.74
C LEU A 75 -8.94 -3.36 1.41
N ASP A 76 -7.93 -3.51 2.26
CA ASP A 76 -6.89 -4.52 2.05
C ASP A 76 -7.38 -5.91 2.51
N VAL A 77 -7.20 -6.96 1.69
CA VAL A 77 -7.52 -8.35 2.05
C VAL A 77 -6.29 -9.04 2.67
N VAL A 78 -5.14 -8.89 2.03
CA VAL A 78 -3.87 -9.58 2.33
C VAL A 78 -2.89 -8.65 3.05
N GLY A 79 -3.05 -7.34 2.87
CA GLY A 79 -2.19 -6.31 3.42
C GLY A 79 -1.05 -5.89 2.48
N ARG A 80 -0.55 -4.68 2.67
CA ARG A 80 0.49 -4.06 1.84
C ARG A 80 1.87 -4.31 2.41
N THR A 81 2.81 -4.63 1.52
CA THR A 81 4.21 -4.82 1.90
C THR A 81 4.90 -3.46 2.01
N VAL A 82 5.50 -3.17 3.16
CA VAL A 82 6.21 -1.94 3.43
C VAL A 82 7.70 -2.23 3.55
N VAL A 83 8.50 -1.62 2.69
CA VAL A 83 9.96 -1.69 2.76
C VAL A 83 10.46 -0.48 3.54
N VAL A 84 10.94 -0.72 4.76
CA VAL A 84 11.50 0.29 5.65
C VAL A 84 13.01 0.30 5.51
N ARG A 85 13.56 1.49 5.29
CA ARG A 85 15.00 1.78 5.23
C ARG A 85 15.37 2.78 6.29
N LYS A 86 16.41 2.47 7.07
CA LYS A 86 16.95 3.39 8.08
C LYS A 86 18.41 3.69 7.78
N LYS A 87 18.74 4.98 7.79
CA LYS A 87 20.11 5.46 7.69
C LYS A 87 20.35 6.56 8.72
N ALA A 88 21.49 6.47 9.40
CA ALA A 88 21.97 7.52 10.29
C ALA A 88 22.91 8.47 9.55
N ASN A 89 22.98 9.71 10.01
CA ASN A 89 23.93 10.74 9.55
C ASN A 89 23.92 10.95 8.03
N VAL A 90 22.79 11.42 7.51
CA VAL A 90 22.64 11.78 6.09
C VAL A 90 23.02 13.25 5.92
N GLY A 91 24.12 13.49 5.22
CA GLY A 91 24.58 14.84 4.85
C GLY A 91 23.93 15.35 3.55
N PRO A 92 24.11 16.64 3.23
CA PRO A 92 23.53 17.28 2.05
C PRO A 92 24.03 16.70 0.73
N ASP A 93 25.26 16.18 0.69
CA ASP A 93 25.86 15.53 -0.50
C ASP A 93 25.39 14.09 -0.70
N HIS A 94 24.61 13.53 0.23
CA HIS A 94 24.17 12.14 0.14
C HIS A 94 22.90 12.02 -0.72
N LYS A 95 23.02 12.39 -1.99
CA LYS A 95 21.99 12.24 -3.02
C LYS A 95 22.26 10.98 -3.81
N SER A 96 21.56 9.91 -3.49
CA SER A 96 21.77 8.63 -4.16
C SER A 96 20.43 8.00 -4.55
N PRO A 97 20.26 7.61 -5.83
CA PRO A 97 19.07 6.91 -6.25
C PRO A 97 19.02 5.52 -5.63
N PHE A 98 17.81 5.08 -5.28
CA PHE A 98 17.52 3.72 -4.88
C PHE A 98 16.41 3.14 -5.74
N GLN A 99 16.48 1.84 -5.98
CA GLN A 99 15.55 1.14 -6.86
C GLN A 99 14.88 -0.01 -6.12
N VAL A 100 13.55 0.03 -6.02
CA VAL A 100 12.74 -1.03 -5.41
C VAL A 100 12.07 -1.84 -6.51
N TYR A 101 12.55 -3.05 -6.73
CA TYR A 101 11.97 -4.02 -7.64
C TYR A 101 10.87 -4.82 -6.96
N TYR A 102 9.77 -5.03 -7.67
CA TYR A 102 8.67 -5.86 -7.19
C TYR A 102 7.87 -6.45 -8.35
N GLN A 103 7.29 -7.62 -8.11
CA GLN A 103 6.38 -8.25 -9.06
C GLN A 103 4.94 -7.95 -8.68
N PHE A 104 4.17 -7.41 -9.63
CA PHE A 104 2.78 -7.05 -9.40
C PHE A 104 1.91 -7.55 -10.54
N ASN A 105 0.86 -8.30 -10.19
CA ASN A 105 -0.14 -8.73 -11.14
C ASN A 105 -1.36 -7.78 -11.05
N PRO A 106 -1.73 -7.08 -12.13
CA PRO A 106 -2.83 -6.12 -12.11
C PRO A 106 -4.20 -6.74 -11.76
N ILE A 107 -4.37 -8.06 -11.90
CA ILE A 107 -5.60 -8.75 -11.50
C ILE A 107 -5.92 -8.53 -10.02
N TYR A 108 -4.92 -8.39 -9.15
CA TYR A 108 -5.14 -8.14 -7.72
C TYR A 108 -5.79 -6.78 -7.45
N MET A 109 -5.69 -5.82 -8.37
CA MET A 109 -6.34 -4.51 -8.23
C MET A 109 -7.88 -4.61 -8.34
N LEU A 110 -8.42 -5.69 -8.92
CA LEU A 110 -9.86 -5.94 -8.97
C LEU A 110 -10.40 -6.53 -7.66
N ALA A 111 -9.54 -6.98 -6.75
CA ALA A 111 -9.98 -7.56 -5.48
C ALA A 111 -10.66 -6.50 -4.59
N GLU A 112 -10.10 -5.28 -4.53
CA GLU A 112 -10.66 -4.16 -3.77
C GLU A 112 -12.11 -3.81 -4.18
N PRO A 113 -12.43 -3.54 -5.47
CA PRO A 113 -13.81 -3.25 -5.87
C PRO A 113 -14.73 -4.46 -5.73
N LEU A 114 -14.24 -5.67 -6.04
CA LEU A 114 -15.05 -6.88 -5.95
C LEU A 114 -15.46 -7.20 -4.51
N MET A 115 -14.60 -6.93 -3.52
CA MET A 115 -14.94 -7.04 -2.10
C MET A 115 -16.14 -6.14 -1.76
N LEU A 116 -16.08 -4.87 -2.19
CA LEU A 116 -17.16 -3.92 -1.92
C LEU A 116 -18.48 -4.37 -2.58
N THR A 117 -18.42 -4.74 -3.86
CA THR A 117 -19.59 -5.27 -4.60
C THR A 117 -20.16 -6.50 -3.92
N PHE A 118 -19.31 -7.41 -3.42
CA PHE A 118 -19.73 -8.63 -2.74
C PHE A 118 -20.46 -8.34 -1.42
N VAL A 119 -19.98 -7.38 -0.62
CA VAL A 119 -20.64 -6.97 0.63
C VAL A 119 -22.04 -6.40 0.35
N PHE A 120 -22.17 -5.50 -0.63
CA PHE A 120 -23.48 -4.96 -1.00
C PHE A 120 -24.40 -6.05 -1.57
N PHE A 121 -23.87 -6.95 -2.40
CA PHE A 121 -24.64 -8.06 -2.94
C PHE A 121 -25.21 -8.96 -1.83
N LEU A 122 -24.39 -9.34 -0.84
CA LEU A 122 -24.83 -10.13 0.31
C LEU A 122 -25.88 -9.40 1.15
N PHE A 123 -25.73 -8.09 1.33
CA PHE A 123 -26.72 -7.27 2.04
C PHE A 123 -28.08 -7.32 1.34
N PHE A 124 -28.13 -7.08 0.03
CA PHE A 124 -29.38 -7.17 -0.73
C PHE A 124 -29.96 -8.59 -0.74
N MET A 125 -29.12 -9.62 -0.89
CA MET A 125 -29.56 -11.01 -0.81
C MET A 125 -30.19 -11.33 0.55
N ALA A 126 -29.60 -10.85 1.66
CA ALA A 126 -30.18 -11.02 2.99
C ALA A 126 -31.54 -10.33 3.12
N CYS A 127 -31.69 -9.11 2.59
CA CYS A 127 -32.99 -8.41 2.55
C CYS A 127 -34.04 -9.18 1.73
N VAL A 128 -33.65 -9.69 0.56
CA VAL A 128 -34.53 -10.50 -0.31
C VAL A 128 -34.96 -11.77 0.43
N THR A 129 -34.02 -12.53 0.99
CA THR A 129 -34.34 -13.72 1.77
C THR A 129 -35.24 -13.39 2.96
N TYR A 130 -34.99 -12.30 3.68
CA TYR A 130 -35.86 -11.87 4.79
C TYR A 130 -37.30 -11.57 4.33
N LEU A 131 -37.49 -10.92 3.19
CA LEU A 131 -38.82 -10.66 2.63
C LEU A 131 -39.53 -11.94 2.13
N HIS A 132 -38.76 -12.92 1.65
CA HIS A 132 -39.30 -14.21 1.20
C HIS A 132 -39.51 -15.21 2.34
N LEU A 133 -38.90 -14.99 3.50
CA LEU A 133 -39.15 -15.78 4.70
C LEU A 133 -40.50 -15.37 5.29
N ASP A 134 -41.52 -16.18 5.00
CA ASP A 134 -42.85 -16.04 5.59
C ASP A 134 -42.80 -16.43 7.08
N LEU A 135 -42.46 -15.47 7.94
CA LEU A 135 -42.42 -15.58 9.40
C LEU A 135 -43.84 -15.56 10.01
N SER A 136 -44.81 -16.18 9.35
CA SER A 136 -46.19 -16.24 9.83
C SER A 136 -46.37 -17.33 10.90
N ILE A 137 -46.41 -16.90 12.16
CA ILE A 137 -46.51 -17.75 13.36
C ILE A 137 -47.92 -18.30 13.61
N SER A 138 -48.96 -17.81 12.92
CA SER A 138 -50.33 -18.32 13.12
C SER A 138 -51.11 -18.36 11.82
N LYS A 139 -51.12 -19.52 11.16
CA LYS A 139 -52.13 -19.85 10.15
C LYS A 139 -53.44 -20.17 10.89
N THR A 140 -54.23 -19.15 11.19
CA THR A 140 -55.61 -19.36 11.68
C THR A 140 -56.40 -20.06 10.59
N LYS A 141 -56.68 -21.36 10.79
CA LYS A 141 -57.64 -22.13 9.98
C LYS A 141 -59.02 -21.52 10.19
N GLN A 142 -59.57 -20.87 9.17
CA GLN A 142 -60.99 -20.58 9.13
C GLN A 142 -61.72 -21.85 8.68
N THR A 143 -62.65 -22.29 9.52
CA THR A 143 -63.55 -23.43 9.31
C THR A 143 -64.90 -22.89 8.89
#